data_AF-A0A1Q3L300-F1
#
_entry.id   AF-A0A1Q3L300-F1
#
_cell.length_a   1.000
_cell.length_b   1.000
_cell.length_c   1.000
_cell.angle_alpha   90.00
_cell.angle_beta   90.00
_cell.angle_gamma   90.00
#
_symmetry.space_group_name_H-M   'P 1'
#
loop_
_entity.id
_entity.type
_entity.pdbx_description
1 polymer ?
#
loop_
_entity_poly.entity_id
_entity_poly.type
_entity_poly.pdbx_seq_one_letter_code
_entity_poly.pdbx_strand_id
1 'polypeptide(L)'
;MVAPLHNANGHRRRQVVARVKAEEHDCALCDQHVDKTLNFIAGEHGKKCPSRDCIGCMPDPMRGEVDEDVPRSRGGSPYDRGNTHLMHRKCNQFKSDMTIAEAREKLHGAKTTTRTVTASPIW
;
A
#
# COMPACT_ATOMS: atom_id res chain seq x y z
N MET A 1 13.14 -18.67 -23.74
CA MET A 1 12.46 -19.12 -22.52
C MET A 1 11.21 -18.26 -22.35
N VAL A 2 10.01 -18.84 -22.37
CA VAL A 2 8.77 -18.07 -22.26
C VAL A 2 8.60 -17.65 -20.80
N ALA A 3 8.52 -16.35 -20.53
CA ALA A 3 8.25 -15.85 -19.19
C ALA A 3 6.90 -16.42 -18.69
N PRO A 4 6.83 -17.00 -17.49
CA PRO A 4 5.60 -17.59 -17.00
C PRO A 4 4.48 -16.55 -16.92
N LEU A 5 3.25 -16.96 -17.27
CA LEU A 5 2.04 -16.13 -17.15
C LEU A 5 1.97 -15.52 -15.75
N HIS A 6 1.68 -14.21 -15.67
CA HIS A 6 1.85 -13.40 -14.47
C HIS A 6 1.13 -13.92 -13.21
N ASN A 7 0.14 -14.81 -13.37
CA ASN A 7 -0.72 -15.37 -12.32
C ASN A 7 -0.64 -16.91 -12.15
N ALA A 8 0.30 -17.60 -12.78
CA ALA A 8 0.36 -19.07 -12.73
C ALA A 8 0.41 -19.63 -11.29
N ASN A 9 0.92 -18.86 -10.32
CA ASN A 9 1.05 -19.24 -8.91
C ASN A 9 0.13 -18.46 -7.96
N GLY A 10 -1.09 -18.12 -8.39
CA GLY A 10 -2.04 -17.35 -7.56
C GLY A 10 -2.38 -18.00 -6.21
N HIS A 11 -2.35 -19.34 -6.10
CA HIS A 11 -2.51 -20.04 -4.82
C HIS A 11 -1.37 -19.72 -3.85
N ARG A 12 -0.11 -19.77 -4.32
CA ARG A 12 1.07 -19.43 -3.52
C ARG A 12 1.01 -17.98 -3.05
N ARG A 13 0.56 -17.05 -3.90
CA ARG A 13 0.34 -15.65 -3.49
C ARG A 13 -0.69 -15.54 -2.38
N ARG A 14 -1.84 -16.22 -2.50
CA ARG A 14 -2.88 -16.22 -1.46
C ARG A 14 -2.37 -16.75 -0.12
N GLN A 15 -1.55 -17.80 -0.13
CA GLN A 15 -0.91 -18.31 1.09
C GLN A 15 0.01 -17.29 1.75
N VAL A 16 0.86 -16.62 0.96
CA VAL A 16 1.76 -15.56 1.46
C VAL A 16 0.94 -14.38 2.00
N VAL A 17 -0.10 -13.93 1.29
CA VAL A 17 -1.01 -12.87 1.76
C VAL A 17 -1.64 -13.24 3.10
N ALA A 18 -2.19 -14.45 3.21
CA ALA A 18 -2.83 -14.92 4.43
C ALA A 18 -1.84 -14.94 5.60
N ARG A 19 -0.60 -15.40 5.34
CA ARG A 19 0.48 -15.41 6.32
C ARG A 19 0.86 -14.01 6.78
N VAL A 20 1.11 -13.06 5.86
CA VAL A 20 1.41 -11.66 6.19
C VAL A 20 0.28 -11.04 7.01
N LYS A 21 -0.98 -11.23 6.58
CA LYS A 21 -2.15 -10.71 7.30
C LYS A 21 -2.35 -11.35 8.68
N ALA A 22 -1.81 -12.53 8.93
CA ALA A 22 -1.83 -13.14 10.25
C ALA A 22 -0.71 -12.63 11.16
N GLU A 23 0.49 -12.43 10.61
CA GLU A 23 1.72 -12.11 11.36
C GLU A 23 1.91 -10.60 11.62
N GLU A 24 1.54 -9.73 10.67
CA GLU A 24 1.85 -8.29 10.72
C GLU A 24 0.63 -7.45 11.04
N HIS A 25 0.80 -6.37 11.80
CA HIS A 25 -0.30 -5.48 12.21
C HIS A 25 -0.09 -4.02 11.77
N ASP A 26 1.14 -3.63 11.47
CA ASP A 26 1.51 -2.26 11.16
C ASP A 26 1.93 -2.12 9.70
N CYS A 27 1.79 -0.92 9.15
CA CYS A 27 2.11 -0.60 7.78
C CYS A 27 3.62 -0.48 7.58
N ALA A 28 4.19 -1.23 6.66
CA ALA A 28 5.63 -1.22 6.40
C ALA A 28 6.18 0.10 5.83
N LEU A 29 5.34 1.03 5.36
CA LEU A 29 5.80 2.36 4.89
C LEU A 29 5.70 3.46 5.95
N CYS A 30 4.58 3.54 6.66
CA CYS A 30 4.32 4.64 7.60
C CYS A 30 4.36 4.23 9.07
N ASP A 31 4.60 2.94 9.35
CA ASP A 31 4.70 2.33 10.67
C ASP A 31 3.43 2.48 11.55
N GLN A 32 2.30 2.89 10.95
CA GLN A 32 1.00 3.01 11.63
C GLN A 32 0.21 1.70 11.54
N HIS A 33 -0.61 1.43 12.56
CA HIS A 33 -1.51 0.27 12.60
C HIS A 33 -2.42 0.19 11.37
N VAL A 34 -2.61 -1.03 10.86
CA VAL A 34 -3.48 -1.34 9.73
C VAL A 34 -4.73 -2.06 10.25
N ASP A 35 -5.86 -1.38 10.21
CA ASP A 35 -7.15 -2.02 10.48
C ASP A 35 -7.53 -2.95 9.31
N LYS A 36 -7.48 -4.26 9.58
CA LYS A 36 -7.76 -5.32 8.62
C LYS A 36 -9.26 -5.53 8.37
N THR A 37 -10.13 -4.87 9.13
CA THR A 37 -11.59 -4.95 8.97
C THR A 37 -12.10 -3.96 7.90
N LEU A 38 -11.31 -2.94 7.58
CA LEU A 38 -11.63 -1.95 6.55
C LEU A 38 -11.60 -2.59 5.16
N ASN A 39 -12.66 -2.36 4.39
CA ASN A 39 -12.79 -2.85 3.02
C ASN A 39 -13.18 -1.74 2.05
N PHE A 40 -14.34 -1.12 2.28
CA PHE A 40 -14.89 -0.07 1.43
C PHE A 40 -15.37 1.08 2.31
N ILE A 41 -15.40 2.29 1.75
CA ILE A 41 -16.01 3.44 2.41
C ILE A 41 -17.53 3.32 2.25
N ALA A 42 -18.25 3.31 3.37
CA ALA A 42 -19.71 3.20 3.36
C ALA A 42 -20.34 4.42 2.67
N GLY A 43 -21.30 4.16 1.78
CA GLY A 43 -22.02 5.21 1.02
C GLY A 43 -21.22 5.83 -0.14
N GLU A 44 -19.95 5.46 -0.33
CA GLU A 44 -19.13 5.98 -1.43
C GLU A 44 -19.12 5.02 -2.62
N HIS A 45 -19.37 5.58 -3.81
CA HIS A 45 -19.56 4.83 -5.04
C HIS A 45 -18.62 5.29 -6.14
N GLY A 46 -18.08 4.31 -6.88
CA GLY A 46 -17.41 4.60 -8.14
C GLY A 46 -18.40 5.09 -9.19
N LYS A 47 -17.95 5.95 -10.11
CA LYS A 47 -18.77 6.54 -11.20
C LYS A 47 -19.52 5.51 -12.05
N LYS A 48 -19.03 4.27 -12.10
CA LYS A 48 -19.59 3.15 -12.87
C LYS A 48 -20.30 2.11 -12.00
N CYS A 49 -20.63 2.42 -10.74
CA CYS A 49 -21.32 1.46 -9.87
C CYS A 49 -22.72 1.18 -10.43
N PRO A 50 -23.02 -0.06 -10.85
CA PRO A 50 -24.31 -0.37 -11.49
C PRO A 50 -25.38 -0.75 -10.47
N SER A 51 -24.98 -1.08 -9.25
CA SER A 51 -25.88 -1.60 -8.22
C SER A 51 -26.54 -0.45 -7.48
N ARG A 52 -27.87 -0.48 -7.46
CA ARG A 52 -28.73 0.48 -6.75
C ARG A 52 -28.72 0.25 -5.23
N ASP A 53 -28.48 -0.99 -4.81
CA ASP A 53 -28.44 -1.42 -3.40
C ASP A 53 -27.01 -1.58 -2.88
N CYS A 54 -26.05 -0.96 -3.55
CA CYS A 54 -24.67 -1.00 -3.09
C CYS A 54 -24.55 -0.21 -1.77
N ILE A 55 -23.87 -0.79 -0.78
CA ILE A 55 -23.60 -0.14 0.52
C ILE A 55 -22.31 0.70 0.51
N GLY A 56 -21.54 0.64 -0.57
CA GLY A 56 -20.23 1.26 -0.73
C GLY A 56 -19.31 0.35 -1.55
N CYS A 57 -18.69 0.87 -2.60
CA CYS A 57 -17.79 0.09 -3.46
C CYS A 57 -16.42 0.75 -3.69
N MET A 58 -16.23 1.97 -3.18
CA MET A 58 -14.95 2.63 -3.19
C MET A 58 -14.03 2.01 -2.12
N PRO A 59 -12.85 1.47 -2.48
CA PRO A 59 -11.96 0.87 -1.50
C PRO A 59 -11.46 1.89 -0.49
N ASP A 60 -11.49 1.52 0.79
CA ASP A 60 -11.01 2.39 1.86
C ASP A 60 -9.50 2.68 1.71
N PRO A 61 -9.03 3.95 1.79
CA PRO A 61 -7.60 4.28 1.69
C PRO A 61 -6.74 3.63 2.78
N MET A 62 -7.32 3.34 3.95
CA MET A 62 -6.67 2.74 5.12
C MET A 62 -6.84 1.22 5.17
N ARG A 63 -7.51 0.58 4.20
CA ARG A 63 -7.57 -0.89 4.16
C ARG A 63 -6.18 -1.51 4.00
N GLY A 64 -6.00 -2.68 4.61
CA GLY A 64 -4.76 -3.46 4.50
C GLY A 64 -4.61 -4.20 3.17
N GLU A 65 -3.53 -3.91 2.45
CA GLU A 65 -3.05 -4.61 1.26
C GLU A 65 -1.65 -5.18 1.53
N VAL A 66 -1.31 -6.30 0.88
CA VAL A 66 0.04 -6.88 0.99
C VAL A 66 0.81 -6.48 -0.25
N ASP A 67 1.88 -5.72 -0.07
CA ASP A 67 2.73 -5.23 -1.15
C ASP A 67 4.16 -5.78 -1.02
N GLU A 68 4.94 -5.64 -2.09
CA GLU A 68 6.31 -6.10 -2.15
C GLU A 68 7.35 -5.01 -1.84
N ASP A 69 8.37 -5.28 -1.02
CA ASP A 69 9.47 -4.34 -0.73
C ASP A 69 10.21 -3.93 -2.00
N VAL A 70 10.55 -4.91 -2.84
CA VAL A 70 11.00 -4.72 -4.21
C VAL A 70 9.87 -5.16 -5.14
N PRO A 71 9.37 -4.27 -6.02
CA PRO A 71 8.28 -4.62 -6.92
C PRO A 71 8.74 -5.60 -8.00
N ARG A 72 7.79 -6.37 -8.55
CA ARG A 72 8.07 -7.37 -9.61
C ARG A 72 8.80 -6.78 -10.82
N SER A 73 8.45 -5.55 -11.22
CA SER A 73 9.08 -4.85 -12.34
C SER A 73 10.58 -4.61 -12.13
N ARG A 74 11.05 -4.64 -10.88
CA ARG A 74 12.45 -4.46 -10.49
C ARG A 74 13.11 -5.76 -10.01
N GLY A 75 12.50 -6.91 -10.32
CA GLY A 75 13.04 -8.24 -10.02
C GLY A 75 12.63 -8.83 -8.68
N GLY A 76 11.76 -8.16 -7.90
CA GLY A 76 11.25 -8.72 -6.65
C GLY A 76 10.26 -9.86 -6.84
N SER A 77 10.17 -10.74 -5.85
CA SER A 77 9.26 -11.89 -5.87
C SER A 77 8.01 -11.62 -5.02
N PRO A 78 6.80 -11.70 -5.59
CA PRO A 78 5.54 -11.57 -4.84
C PRO A 78 5.21 -12.81 -4.00
N TYR A 79 6.02 -13.86 -4.11
CA TYR A 79 5.83 -15.13 -3.40
C TYR A 79 6.87 -15.35 -2.30
N ASP A 80 7.84 -14.45 -2.19
CA ASP A 80 8.83 -14.47 -1.14
C ASP A 80 8.27 -13.72 0.08
N ARG A 81 8.20 -14.41 1.22
CA ARG A 81 7.66 -13.83 2.44
C ARG A 81 8.52 -12.68 2.95
N GLY A 82 9.84 -12.75 2.76
CA GLY A 82 10.77 -11.71 3.18
C GLY A 82 10.74 -10.46 2.31
N ASN A 83 10.05 -10.52 1.16
CA ASN A 83 9.84 -9.39 0.27
C ASN A 83 8.40 -8.87 0.33
N THR A 84 7.51 -9.42 1.16
CA THR A 84 6.08 -9.04 1.18
C THR A 84 5.66 -8.59 2.56
N HIS A 85 5.02 -7.42 2.66
CA HIS A 85 4.61 -6.83 3.92
C HIS A 85 3.23 -6.19 3.87
N LEU A 86 2.62 -5.98 5.03
CA LEU A 86 1.34 -5.31 5.18
C LEU A 86 1.50 -3.80 5.00
N MET A 87 0.61 -3.18 4.21
CA MET A 87 0.56 -1.74 3.99
C MET A 87 -0.89 -1.26 3.90
N HIS A 88 -1.14 0.02 4.21
CA HIS A 88 -2.40 0.64 3.80
C HIS A 88 -2.48 0.75 2.27
N ARG A 89 -3.67 0.68 1.69
CA ARG A 89 -3.89 0.91 0.25
C ARG A 89 -3.31 2.25 -0.22
N LYS A 90 -3.52 3.34 0.53
CA LYS A 90 -2.97 4.66 0.18
C LYS A 90 -1.43 4.66 0.16
N CYS A 91 -0.81 3.90 1.06
CA CYS A 91 0.63 3.78 1.19
C CYS A 91 1.21 2.94 0.04
N ASN A 92 0.55 1.84 -0.29
CA ASN A 92 0.85 1.04 -1.47
C ASN A 92 0.78 1.88 -2.76
N GLN A 93 -0.30 2.66 -2.93
CA GLN A 93 -0.46 3.59 -4.06
C GLN A 93 0.63 4.66 -4.13
N PHE A 94 1.03 5.22 -2.98
CA PHE A 94 2.13 6.18 -2.91
C PHE A 94 3.47 5.55 -3.28
N LYS A 95 3.72 4.32 -2.83
CA LYS A 95 4.94 3.57 -3.14
C LYS A 95 5.02 3.23 -4.64
N SER A 96 3.92 2.83 -5.27
CA SER A 96 3.90 2.51 -6.71
C SER A 96 4.97 1.47 -7.05
N ASP A 97 5.86 1.75 -8.00
CA ASP A 97 6.97 0.94 -8.48
C ASP A 97 8.31 1.26 -7.78
N MET A 98 8.29 2.08 -6.73
CA MET A 98 9.45 2.30 -5.87
C MET A 98 9.66 1.09 -4.97
N THR A 99 10.91 0.91 -4.55
CA THR A 99 11.24 0.05 -3.42
C THR A 99 10.76 0.69 -2.11
N ILE A 100 10.62 -0.11 -1.05
CA ILE A 100 10.20 0.43 0.24
C ILE A 100 11.18 1.47 0.80
N ALA A 101 12.48 1.29 0.54
CA ALA A 101 13.53 2.22 0.93
C ALA A 101 13.35 3.59 0.25
N GLU A 102 13.25 3.61 -1.08
CA GLU A 102 13.00 4.83 -1.86
C GLU A 102 11.68 5.50 -1.46
N ALA A 103 10.63 4.71 -1.20
CA ALA A 103 9.33 5.24 -0.77
C ALA A 103 9.40 5.87 0.64
N ARG A 104 10.12 5.25 1.58
CA ARG A 104 10.39 5.81 2.91
C ARG A 104 11.19 7.11 2.78
N GLU A 105 12.27 7.11 2.01
CA GLU A 105 13.06 8.32 1.75
C GLU A 105 12.20 9.44 1.18
N LYS A 106 11.34 9.16 0.20
CA LYS A 106 10.42 10.16 -0.37
C LYS A 106 9.41 10.68 0.66
N LEU A 107 8.87 9.81 1.51
CA LEU A 107 7.92 10.19 2.56
C LEU A 107 8.57 11.08 3.63
N HIS A 108 9.81 10.78 4.04
CA HIS A 108 10.56 11.56 5.02
C HIS A 108 11.21 12.83 4.44
N GLY A 109 11.66 12.77 3.19
CA GLY A 109 12.19 13.92 2.45
C GLY A 109 11.13 15.00 2.25
N ALA A 110 9.88 14.60 1.99
CA ALA A 110 8.75 15.54 1.95
C ALA A 110 8.47 16.21 3.30
N LYS A 111 8.71 15.53 4.43
CA LYS A 111 8.54 16.09 5.78
C LYS A 111 9.66 17.05 6.18
N THR A 112 10.84 16.93 5.57
CA THR A 112 12.04 17.71 5.95
C THR A 112 12.05 19.13 5.36
N THR A 113 11.24 19.41 4.35
CA THR A 113 11.08 20.76 3.77
C THR A 113 10.27 21.69 4.69
N THR A 114 10.77 21.91 5.91
CA THR A 114 10.28 23.01 6.76
C THR A 114 10.75 24.30 6.10
N ARG A 115 9.82 25.10 5.57
CA ARG A 115 10.13 26.46 5.11
C ARG A 115 10.70 27.22 6.29
N THR A 116 11.94 27.70 6.19
CA THR A 116 12.49 28.67 7.13
C THR A 116 11.58 29.89 7.11
N VAL A 117 10.77 30.07 8.16
CA VAL A 117 10.00 31.29 8.35
C VAL A 117 10.99 32.32 8.90
N THR A 118 11.52 33.16 8.01
CA THR A 118 12.26 34.35 8.44
C THR A 118 11.23 35.31 9.04
N ALA A 119 11.07 35.31 10.36
CA ALA A 119 10.29 36.32 11.03
C ALA A 119 10.96 37.68 10.81
N SER A 120 10.32 38.55 10.03
CA SER A 120 10.78 39.93 9.86
C SER A 120 10.48 40.70 11.16
N PRO A 121 11.46 41.38 11.77
CA PRO A 121 11.20 42.15 12.98
C PRO A 121 10.28 43.33 12.60
N ILE A 122 9.16 43.43 13.32
CA ILE A 122 8.19 44.52 13.19
C ILE A 122 8.85 45.79 13.71
N TRP A 123 9.21 46.71 12.80
CA TRP A 123 9.56 48.11 13.08
C TRP A 123 9.03 48.98 11.94
#